data_AF-A0A7C9IZQ4-F1
#
_entry.id   AF-A0A7C9IZQ4-F1
#
_cell.length_a   1.000
_cell.length_b   1.000
_cell.length_c   1.000
_cell.angle_alpha   90.00
_cell.angle_beta   90.00
_cell.angle_gamma   90.00
#
_symmetry.space_group_name_H-M   'P 1'
#
loop_
_entity.id
_entity.type
_entity.pdbx_description
1 polymer ?
#
loop_
_entity_poly.entity_id
_entity_poly.type
_entity_poly.pdbx_seq_one_letter_code
_entity_poly.pdbx_strand_id
1 'polypeptide(L)'
;MAMGEVAELTGRVVPYITAAADEYGAQVWDTPAETAPVVRAEQAMALFGLRMLDLLVRSELSRPALREAVADVIEDASDDAVAALRLQVKKALSADGQLAADIAALVKDAPITAGAGSQVISNSHIGGNVNQIGSAWDVRIGEDRSTTVHGGNRGIVSTGDGARNVQMNAEASGSGQVYQAGRDQTINER
;
A
#
# COMPACT_ATOMS: atom_id res chain seq x y z
N MET A 1 1.86 22.74 -1.32
CA MET A 1 1.52 21.39 -1.82
C MET A 1 0.78 21.56 -3.14
N ALA A 2 1.17 20.83 -4.19
CA ALA A 2 0.50 20.89 -5.49
C ALA A 2 -0.87 20.20 -5.43
N MET A 3 -1.80 20.58 -6.32
CA MET A 3 -3.17 20.03 -6.31
C MET A 3 -3.24 18.51 -6.56
N GLY A 4 -2.24 17.95 -7.26
CA GLY A 4 -2.07 16.50 -7.42
C GLY A 4 -1.65 15.79 -6.12
N GLU A 5 -0.72 16.38 -5.36
CA GLU A 5 -0.26 15.85 -4.07
C GLU A 5 -1.38 15.84 -3.03
N VAL A 6 -2.24 16.86 -3.03
CA VAL A 6 -3.43 16.91 -2.14
C VAL A 6 -4.41 15.78 -2.47
N ALA A 7 -4.61 15.47 -3.76
CA ALA A 7 -5.50 14.39 -4.17
C ALA A 7 -4.94 13.01 -3.77
N GLU A 8 -3.64 12.80 -3.91
CA GLU A 8 -2.96 11.59 -3.45
C GLU A 8 -3.05 11.43 -1.92
N LEU A 9 -2.73 12.49 -1.17
CA LEU A 9 -2.83 12.49 0.29
C LEU A 9 -4.26 12.20 0.75
N THR A 10 -5.26 12.81 0.11
CA THR A 10 -6.68 12.53 0.36
C THR A 10 -6.99 11.05 0.18
N GLY A 11 -6.53 10.44 -0.92
CA GLY A 11 -6.75 9.01 -1.19
C GLY A 11 -6.16 8.09 -0.14
N ARG A 12 -5.04 8.49 0.49
CA ARG A 12 -4.41 7.75 1.58
C ARG A 12 -5.12 7.93 2.92
N VAL A 13 -5.69 9.11 3.18
CA VAL A 13 -6.32 9.46 4.47
C VAL A 13 -7.68 8.79 4.66
N VAL A 14 -8.51 8.75 3.61
CA VAL A 14 -9.91 8.28 3.70
C VAL A 14 -10.05 6.87 4.30
N PRO A 15 -9.24 5.86 3.92
CA PRO A 15 -9.32 4.52 4.49
C PRO A 15 -9.12 4.44 6.02
N TYR A 16 -8.31 5.34 6.60
CA TYR A 16 -8.12 5.39 8.05
C TYR A 16 -9.35 6.00 8.74
N ILE A 17 -9.93 7.04 8.14
CA ILE A 17 -11.14 7.68 8.66
C ILE A 17 -12.32 6.71 8.60
N THR A 18 -12.49 5.97 7.51
CA THR A 18 -13.55 4.94 7.41
C THR A 18 -13.34 3.82 8.42
N ALA A 19 -12.10 3.40 8.68
CA ALA A 19 -11.81 2.41 9.73
C ALA A 19 -12.13 2.94 11.14
N ALA A 20 -11.91 4.24 11.41
CA ALA A 20 -12.31 4.85 12.68
C ALA A 20 -13.83 4.97 12.81
N ALA A 21 -14.52 5.30 11.73
CA ALA A 21 -15.98 5.34 11.68
C ALA A 21 -16.60 3.96 11.93
N ASP A 22 -16.02 2.90 11.36
CA ASP A 22 -16.47 1.51 11.56
C ASP A 22 -16.24 1.03 13.01
N GLU A 23 -15.04 1.28 13.58
CA GLU A 23 -14.70 0.83 14.94
C GLU A 23 -15.44 1.62 16.03
N TYR A 24 -15.57 2.94 15.88
CA TYR A 24 -16.06 3.84 16.96
C TYR A 24 -17.46 4.40 16.70
N GLY A 25 -17.99 4.30 15.48
CA GLY A 25 -19.28 4.87 15.11
C GLY A 25 -19.38 6.35 15.49
N ALA A 26 -20.52 6.75 16.05
CA ALA A 26 -20.76 8.12 16.49
C ALA A 26 -19.78 8.61 17.59
N GLN A 27 -19.13 7.69 18.33
CA GLN A 27 -18.18 8.04 19.39
C GLN A 27 -16.82 8.51 18.86
N VAL A 28 -16.61 8.48 17.54
CA VAL A 28 -15.38 8.92 16.87
C VAL A 28 -14.99 10.37 17.21
N TRP A 29 -15.96 11.22 17.57
CA TRP A 29 -15.74 12.61 17.94
C TRP A 29 -15.39 12.84 19.40
N ASP A 30 -15.76 11.90 20.27
CA ASP A 30 -15.59 12.00 21.72
C ASP A 30 -14.42 11.14 22.22
N THR A 31 -13.91 10.23 21.38
CA THR A 31 -12.83 9.31 21.70
C THR A 31 -11.47 9.99 21.49
N PRO A 32 -10.68 10.26 22.55
CA PRO A 32 -9.36 10.85 22.40
C PRO A 32 -8.40 9.83 21.79
N ALA A 33 -7.67 10.23 20.75
CA ALA A 33 -6.72 9.38 20.06
C ALA A 33 -5.50 8.95 20.92
N GLU A 34 -5.28 9.60 22.06
CA GLU A 34 -4.20 9.32 23.02
C GLU A 34 -4.59 8.31 24.12
N THR A 35 -5.89 8.15 24.39
CA THR A 35 -6.39 7.29 25.47
C THR A 35 -6.77 5.88 25.01
N ALA A 36 -6.66 5.59 23.72
CA ALA A 36 -6.97 4.26 23.21
C ALA A 36 -5.92 3.24 23.73
N PRO A 37 -6.36 2.10 24.30
CA PRO A 37 -5.47 1.13 24.92
C PRO A 37 -4.50 0.51 23.90
N VAL A 38 -3.33 0.08 24.43
CA VAL A 38 -2.24 -0.55 23.69
C VAL A 38 -2.76 -1.70 22.82
N VAL A 39 -2.29 -1.69 21.58
CA VAL A 39 -3.02 -2.00 20.36
C VAL A 39 -2.92 -3.49 20.00
N ARG A 40 -4.06 -4.16 19.76
CA ARG A 40 -4.08 -5.27 18.78
C ARG A 40 -3.82 -4.66 17.41
N ALA A 41 -2.90 -5.21 16.62
CA ALA A 41 -2.51 -4.66 15.31
C ALA A 41 -3.70 -4.28 14.41
N GLU A 42 -4.81 -4.99 14.58
CA GLU A 42 -6.11 -4.82 13.94
C GLU A 42 -6.72 -3.41 14.14
N GLN A 43 -6.51 -2.76 15.29
CA GLN A 43 -7.09 -1.45 15.63
C GLN A 43 -6.19 -0.26 15.27
N ALA A 44 -4.95 -0.50 14.83
CA ALA A 44 -4.01 0.58 14.51
C ALA A 44 -4.56 1.55 13.47
N MET A 45 -5.25 1.02 12.46
CA MET A 45 -5.94 1.77 11.41
C MET A 45 -6.91 2.82 11.95
N ALA A 46 -7.81 2.40 12.84
CA ALA A 46 -8.85 3.24 13.42
C ALA A 46 -8.24 4.35 14.31
N LEU A 47 -7.14 4.06 15.02
CA LEU A 47 -6.44 5.05 15.82
C LEU A 47 -5.79 6.16 14.99
N PHE A 48 -5.17 5.80 13.87
CA PHE A 48 -4.67 6.79 12.93
C PHE A 48 -5.82 7.62 12.34
N GLY A 49 -6.98 7.01 12.07
CA GLY A 49 -8.18 7.72 11.66
C GLY A 49 -8.67 8.74 12.68
N LEU A 50 -8.71 8.40 13.98
CA LEU A 50 -9.04 9.33 15.06
C LEU A 50 -8.10 10.54 15.10
N ARG A 51 -6.78 10.31 14.96
CA ARG A 51 -5.78 11.39 14.92
C ARG A 51 -5.98 12.30 13.72
N MET A 52 -6.26 11.73 12.55
CA MET A 52 -6.54 12.51 11.34
C MET A 52 -7.82 13.34 11.48
N LEU A 53 -8.87 12.78 12.07
CA LEU A 53 -10.11 13.50 12.33
C LEU A 53 -9.91 14.65 13.33
N ASP A 54 -9.12 14.46 14.39
CA ASP A 54 -8.78 15.52 15.34
C ASP A 54 -8.04 16.68 14.64
N LEU A 55 -7.10 16.38 13.74
CA LEU A 55 -6.42 17.40 12.94
C LEU A 55 -7.39 18.12 11.98
N LEU A 56 -8.20 17.37 11.23
CA LEU A 56 -9.13 17.93 10.25
C LEU A 56 -10.21 18.80 10.90
N VAL A 57 -10.70 18.41 12.09
CA VAL A 57 -11.76 19.15 12.77
C VAL A 57 -11.24 20.46 13.37
N ARG A 58 -9.94 20.63 13.58
CA ARG A 58 -9.34 21.92 14.01
C ARG A 58 -9.43 22.98 12.93
N SER A 59 -9.62 22.60 11.65
CA SER A 59 -9.91 23.53 10.57
C SER A 59 -11.37 23.96 10.59
N GLU A 60 -11.63 25.23 10.93
CA GLU A 60 -12.99 25.77 11.07
C GLU A 60 -13.81 25.72 9.76
N LEU A 61 -13.15 25.88 8.61
CA LEU A 61 -13.80 26.03 7.31
C LEU A 61 -14.55 24.77 6.83
N SER A 62 -14.16 23.58 7.29
CA SER A 62 -14.73 22.30 6.82
C SER A 62 -15.41 21.49 7.92
N ARG A 63 -15.44 21.99 9.17
CA ARG A 63 -15.88 21.24 10.34
C ARG A 63 -17.32 20.73 10.27
N PRO A 64 -18.35 21.50 9.86
CA PRO A 64 -19.72 20.99 9.78
C PRO A 64 -19.90 19.94 8.68
N ALA A 65 -19.41 20.25 7.47
CA ALA A 65 -19.56 19.39 6.30
C ALA A 65 -18.76 18.07 6.42
N LEU A 66 -17.60 18.11 7.10
CA LEU A 66 -16.83 16.90 7.41
C LEU A 66 -17.59 16.01 8.41
N ARG A 67 -18.23 16.59 9.43
CA ARG A 67 -19.00 15.84 10.41
C ARG A 67 -20.20 15.14 9.79
N GLU A 68 -20.91 15.83 8.92
CA GLU A 68 -22.01 15.25 8.13
C GLU A 68 -21.51 14.08 7.27
N ALA A 69 -20.46 14.28 6.48
CA ALA A 69 -19.93 13.22 5.63
C ALA A 69 -19.41 11.99 6.39
N VAL A 70 -18.88 12.16 7.62
CA VAL A 70 -18.52 11.04 8.49
C VAL A 70 -19.76 10.35 9.06
N ALA A 71 -20.81 11.12 9.41
CA ALA A 71 -22.07 10.55 9.87
C ALA A 71 -22.74 9.69 8.78
N ASP A 72 -22.73 10.15 7.53
CA ASP A 72 -23.22 9.39 6.38
C ASP A 72 -22.48 8.06 6.23
N VAL A 73 -21.15 8.06 6.38
CA VAL A 73 -20.32 6.83 6.32
C VAL A 73 -20.61 5.88 7.49
N ILE A 74 -20.91 6.40 8.69
CA ILE A 74 -21.29 5.60 9.86
C ILE A 74 -22.66 4.94 9.64
N GLU A 75 -23.60 5.66 9.01
CA GLU A 75 -24.94 5.13 8.71
C GLU A 75 -24.90 4.09 7.58
N ASP A 76 -24.20 4.41 6.49
CA ASP A 76 -24.02 3.53 5.35
C ASP A 76 -22.69 3.83 4.63
N ALA A 77 -21.74 2.90 4.71
CA ALA A 77 -20.43 2.98 4.07
C ALA A 77 -20.48 2.73 2.55
N SER A 78 -21.48 3.29 1.87
CA SER A 78 -21.64 3.26 0.42
C SER A 78 -20.52 4.04 -0.29
N ASP A 79 -20.29 3.72 -1.56
CA ASP A 79 -19.31 4.42 -2.40
C ASP A 79 -19.58 5.93 -2.47
N ASP A 80 -20.86 6.34 -2.46
CA ASP A 80 -21.28 7.73 -2.49
C ASP A 80 -20.96 8.46 -1.18
N ALA A 81 -21.22 7.84 -0.02
CA ALA A 81 -20.86 8.40 1.28
C ALA A 81 -19.33 8.56 1.42
N VAL A 82 -18.57 7.55 0.99
CA VAL A 82 -17.10 7.60 0.97
C VAL A 82 -16.59 8.65 -0.01
N ALA A 83 -17.24 8.84 -1.16
CA ALA A 83 -16.90 9.88 -2.13
C ALA A 83 -17.18 11.28 -1.57
N ALA A 84 -18.28 11.48 -0.85
CA ALA A 84 -18.59 12.72 -0.16
C ALA A 84 -17.53 13.05 0.91
N LEU A 85 -17.16 12.07 1.75
CA LEU A 85 -16.06 12.20 2.70
C LEU A 85 -14.75 12.60 2.02
N ARG A 86 -14.40 11.93 0.92
CA ARG A 86 -13.19 12.23 0.13
C ARG A 86 -13.19 13.67 -0.37
N LEU A 87 -14.34 14.19 -0.81
CA LEU A 87 -14.48 15.57 -1.25
C LEU A 87 -14.24 16.57 -0.11
N GLN A 88 -14.79 16.31 1.09
CA GLN A 88 -14.59 17.21 2.23
C GLN A 88 -13.16 17.21 2.75
N VAL A 89 -12.52 16.03 2.83
CA VAL A 89 -11.09 15.92 3.17
C VAL A 89 -10.25 16.70 2.17
N LYS A 90 -10.48 16.54 0.86
CA LYS A 90 -9.76 17.28 -0.18
C LYS A 90 -9.90 18.79 -0.01
N LYS A 91 -11.11 19.29 0.29
CA LYS A 91 -11.36 20.72 0.52
C LYS A 91 -10.59 21.23 1.74
N ALA A 92 -10.63 20.50 2.86
CA ALA A 92 -9.92 20.87 4.09
C ALA A 92 -8.39 20.97 3.85
N LEU A 93 -7.81 19.95 3.20
CA LEU A 93 -6.38 19.91 2.88
C LEU A 93 -5.96 20.98 1.86
N SER A 94 -6.86 21.36 0.94
CA SER A 94 -6.57 22.42 -0.05
C SER A 94 -6.64 23.81 0.56
N ALA A 95 -7.47 24.00 1.59
CA ALA A 95 -7.66 25.28 2.26
C ALA A 95 -6.53 25.61 3.25
N ASP A 96 -5.90 24.59 3.84
CA ASP A 96 -4.85 24.76 4.84
C ASP A 96 -3.62 23.90 4.52
N GLY A 97 -2.56 24.59 4.07
CA GLY A 97 -1.30 23.95 3.71
C GLY A 97 -0.51 23.39 4.91
N GLN A 98 -0.69 23.96 6.11
CA GLN A 98 -0.04 23.44 7.32
C GLN A 98 -0.73 22.15 7.77
N LEU A 99 -2.06 22.15 7.79
CA LEU A 99 -2.86 20.94 8.03
C LEU A 99 -2.47 19.81 7.07
N ALA A 100 -2.28 20.12 5.78
CA ALA A 100 -1.84 19.13 4.81
C ALA A 100 -0.44 18.59 5.10
N ALA A 101 0.49 19.43 5.57
CA ALA A 101 1.82 18.99 5.98
C ALA A 101 1.77 18.10 7.23
N ASP A 102 0.96 18.45 8.22
CA ASP A 102 0.83 17.69 9.47
C ASP A 102 0.20 16.31 9.21
N ILE A 103 -0.85 16.26 8.38
CA ILE A 103 -1.47 14.99 7.96
C ILE A 103 -0.50 14.17 7.10
N ALA A 104 0.26 14.79 6.19
CA ALA A 104 1.27 14.08 5.41
C ALA A 104 2.38 13.48 6.29
N ALA A 105 2.77 14.16 7.37
CA ALA A 105 3.72 13.61 8.34
C ALA A 105 3.11 12.40 9.08
N LEU A 106 1.87 12.51 9.55
CA LEU A 106 1.17 11.41 10.24
C LEU A 106 1.01 10.17 9.35
N VAL A 107 0.70 10.37 8.07
CA VAL A 107 0.51 9.29 7.08
C VAL A 107 1.82 8.55 6.76
N LYS A 108 3.01 9.16 6.97
CA LYS A 108 4.30 8.46 6.80
C LYS A 108 4.52 7.37 7.84
N ASP A 109 4.00 7.58 9.05
CA ASP A 109 4.14 6.65 10.17
C ASP A 109 2.96 5.67 10.26
N ALA A 110 1.94 5.86 9.42
CA ALA A 110 0.74 5.02 9.40
C ALA A 110 1.01 3.65 8.77
N PRO A 111 0.37 2.57 9.27
CA PRO A 111 0.49 1.25 8.69
C PRO A 111 -0.02 1.27 7.24
N ILE A 112 0.71 0.66 6.31
CA ILE A 112 0.33 0.60 4.90
C ILE A 112 -0.99 -0.18 4.77
N THR A 113 -2.01 0.47 4.22
CA THR A 113 -3.33 -0.15 4.03
C THR A 113 -3.52 -0.60 2.58
N ALA A 114 -3.78 -1.89 2.39
CA ALA A 114 -4.41 -2.40 1.17
C ALA A 114 -5.94 -2.23 1.29
N GLY A 115 -6.47 -1.05 0.96
CA GLY A 115 -7.93 -0.83 0.91
C GLY A 115 -8.59 -1.56 -0.27
N ALA A 116 -9.93 -1.60 -0.30
CA ALA A 116 -10.67 -2.08 -1.47
C ALA A 116 -10.29 -1.27 -2.72
N GLY A 117 -9.84 -1.96 -3.78
CA GLY A 117 -9.28 -1.32 -4.98
C GLY A 117 -7.82 -0.88 -4.86
N SER A 118 -7.15 -1.13 -3.73
CA SER A 118 -5.71 -0.95 -3.59
C SER A 118 -4.96 -2.03 -4.39
N GLN A 119 -3.95 -1.61 -5.15
CA GLN A 119 -3.02 -2.54 -5.80
C GLN A 119 -1.93 -3.05 -4.85
N VAL A 120 -2.01 -2.69 -3.56
CA VAL A 120 -1.12 -3.24 -2.54
C VAL A 120 -1.58 -4.65 -2.22
N ILE A 121 -0.80 -5.64 -2.62
CA ILE A 121 -0.98 -7.03 -2.23
C ILE A 121 0.02 -7.30 -1.09
N SER A 122 -0.47 -7.47 0.13
CA SER A 122 0.34 -7.79 1.31
C SER A 122 -0.18 -9.06 1.97
N ASN A 123 0.72 -9.98 2.32
CA ASN A 123 0.40 -11.27 2.96
C ASN A 123 -0.59 -12.18 2.18
N SER A 124 -0.76 -11.99 0.87
CA SER A 124 -1.62 -12.85 0.04
C SER A 124 -0.83 -14.01 -0.58
N HIS A 125 -1.47 -15.18 -0.65
CA HIS A 125 -0.99 -16.29 -1.47
C HIS A 125 -1.63 -16.17 -2.86
N ILE A 126 -0.83 -15.94 -3.89
CA ILE A 126 -1.27 -15.92 -5.29
C ILE A 126 -0.81 -17.26 -5.91
N GLY A 127 -1.74 -18.20 -6.05
CA GLY A 127 -1.49 -19.48 -6.73
C GLY A 127 -1.76 -19.41 -8.23
N GLY A 128 -1.14 -20.30 -9.01
CA GLY A 128 -1.35 -20.45 -10.44
C GLY A 128 -0.47 -19.56 -11.32
N ASN A 129 -0.98 -19.14 -12.47
CA ASN A 129 -0.23 -18.36 -13.45
C ASN A 129 -0.21 -16.87 -13.06
N VAL A 130 0.82 -16.46 -12.31
CA VAL A 130 0.96 -15.08 -11.81
C VAL A 130 1.70 -14.21 -12.83
N ASN A 131 1.02 -13.16 -13.31
CA ASN A 131 1.63 -12.13 -14.15
C ASN A 131 1.63 -10.78 -13.41
N GLN A 132 2.78 -10.44 -12.82
CA GLN A 132 2.98 -9.20 -12.07
C GLN A 132 3.60 -8.11 -12.97
N ILE A 133 2.92 -6.95 -13.08
CA ILE A 133 3.38 -5.81 -13.88
C ILE A 133 3.79 -4.68 -12.95
N GLY A 134 5.09 -4.41 -12.86
CA GLY A 134 5.68 -3.34 -12.06
C GLY A 134 7.03 -3.72 -11.46
N SER A 135 7.67 -2.80 -10.75
CA SER A 135 8.84 -3.10 -9.92
C SER A 135 8.37 -3.82 -8.67
N ALA A 136 8.46 -5.13 -8.72
CA ALA A 136 8.35 -5.97 -7.56
C ALA A 136 9.72 -6.01 -6.87
N TRP A 137 9.73 -5.74 -5.58
CA TRP A 137 10.96 -5.84 -4.81
C TRP A 137 11.27 -7.30 -4.50
N ASP A 138 10.23 -8.10 -4.26
CA ASP A 138 10.30 -9.52 -3.93
C ASP A 138 9.17 -10.29 -4.62
N VAL A 139 9.50 -11.28 -5.46
CA VAL A 139 8.54 -12.07 -6.25
C VAL A 139 8.79 -13.56 -6.01
N ARG A 140 7.74 -14.31 -5.65
CA ARG A 140 7.77 -15.78 -5.55
C ARG A 140 6.62 -16.36 -6.39
N ILE A 141 6.96 -17.26 -7.32
CA ILE A 141 6.04 -17.86 -8.30
C ILE A 141 6.11 -19.39 -8.22
N GLY A 142 4.95 -20.07 -8.25
CA GLY A 142 4.75 -21.52 -8.48
C GLY A 142 3.32 -21.73 -9.01
N GLU A 143 3.00 -22.66 -9.92
CA GLU A 143 3.25 -24.11 -9.84
C GLU A 143 3.73 -24.77 -11.18
N ASP A 144 3.86 -24.03 -12.28
CA ASP A 144 4.23 -24.57 -13.60
C ASP A 144 5.63 -24.11 -14.08
N ARG A 145 6.68 -24.70 -13.49
CA ARG A 145 8.01 -25.02 -14.05
C ARG A 145 8.79 -24.06 -15.01
N SER A 146 8.53 -22.74 -15.07
CA SER A 146 9.37 -21.77 -15.86
C SER A 146 9.43 -20.35 -15.26
N THR A 147 10.55 -19.63 -15.42
CA THR A 147 10.83 -18.30 -14.81
C THR A 147 11.61 -17.33 -15.73
N THR A 148 11.40 -16.01 -15.62
CA THR A 148 12.11 -14.96 -16.39
C THR A 148 12.24 -13.65 -15.58
N VAL A 149 13.38 -12.93 -15.64
CA VAL A 149 13.76 -11.83 -14.72
C VAL A 149 14.43 -10.64 -15.46
N HIS A 150 14.15 -9.37 -15.11
CA HIS A 150 14.76 -8.13 -15.69
C HIS A 150 14.95 -7.00 -14.65
N GLY A 151 15.85 -6.03 -14.91
CA GLY A 151 16.39 -5.05 -13.93
C GLY A 151 17.86 -5.35 -13.59
N GLY A 152 18.53 -4.53 -12.77
CA GLY A 152 19.86 -4.87 -12.23
C GLY A 152 19.73 -6.03 -11.24
N ASN A 153 19.76 -7.27 -11.74
CA ASN A 153 19.56 -8.47 -10.93
C ASN A 153 20.90 -9.14 -10.63
N ARG A 154 21.24 -9.29 -9.34
CA ARG A 154 22.30 -10.21 -8.87
C ARG A 154 21.61 -11.29 -8.05
N GLY A 155 21.51 -12.49 -8.59
CA GLY A 155 20.64 -13.50 -7.99
C GLY A 155 20.38 -14.63 -8.98
N ILE A 156 19.69 -15.66 -8.51
CA ILE A 156 19.52 -16.91 -9.23
C ILE A 156 18.10 -17.01 -9.74
N VAL A 157 17.97 -17.31 -11.03
CA VAL A 157 16.71 -17.68 -11.66
C VAL A 157 16.63 -19.21 -11.63
N SER A 158 15.67 -19.76 -10.87
CA SER A 158 15.42 -21.20 -10.78
C SER A 158 13.99 -21.50 -11.21
N THR A 159 13.84 -22.47 -12.10
CA THR A 159 12.57 -22.88 -12.73
C THR A 159 11.89 -24.03 -12.00
N GLY A 160 12.54 -24.64 -11.01
CA GLY A 160 11.95 -25.71 -10.18
C GLY A 160 11.61 -27.01 -10.92
N ASP A 161 12.08 -27.18 -12.16
CA ASP A 161 11.74 -28.29 -13.06
C ASP A 161 12.78 -29.42 -13.09
N GLY A 162 13.78 -29.35 -12.20
CA GLY A 162 14.92 -30.27 -12.16
C GLY A 162 16.03 -29.92 -13.15
N ALA A 163 15.92 -28.81 -13.90
CA ALA A 163 17.01 -28.30 -14.72
C ALA A 163 18.17 -27.79 -13.83
N ARG A 164 19.42 -28.05 -14.24
CA ARG A 164 20.63 -27.58 -13.54
C ARG A 164 20.67 -26.05 -13.55
N ASN A 165 20.87 -25.45 -12.37
CA ASN A 165 21.03 -24.00 -12.21
C ASN A 165 22.20 -23.50 -13.08
N VAL A 166 21.93 -22.53 -13.95
CA VAL A 166 22.96 -21.85 -14.75
C VAL A 166 23.32 -20.54 -14.04
N GLN A 167 24.43 -20.54 -13.32
CA GLN A 167 24.98 -19.32 -12.72
C GLN A 167 25.85 -18.61 -13.76
N MET A 168 25.29 -17.61 -14.43
CA MET A 168 26.04 -16.80 -15.38
C MET A 168 26.41 -15.46 -14.72
N ASN A 169 27.69 -15.32 -14.36
CA ASN A 169 28.26 -14.03 -13.97
C ASN A 169 28.54 -13.23 -15.26
N ALA A 170 27.48 -12.75 -15.91
CA ALA A 170 27.60 -11.96 -17.13
C ALA A 170 27.35 -10.48 -16.84
N GLU A 171 28.40 -9.81 -16.40
CA GLU A 171 28.86 -8.61 -17.08
C GLU A 171 29.67 -9.09 -18.32
N ALA A 172 29.54 -8.48 -19.51
CA ALA A 172 30.55 -7.53 -20.02
C ALA A 172 31.52 -8.11 -21.08
N SER A 173 31.46 -7.49 -22.27
CA SER A 173 32.22 -7.72 -23.52
C SER A 173 32.03 -9.05 -24.28
N GLY A 174 30.80 -9.42 -24.68
CA GLY A 174 30.57 -10.40 -25.77
C GLY A 174 29.23 -11.16 -25.75
N SER A 175 28.82 -11.73 -26.90
CA SER A 175 27.62 -12.58 -27.05
C SER A 175 27.94 -14.07 -26.89
N GLY A 176 27.28 -14.73 -25.92
CA GLY A 176 27.37 -16.17 -25.69
C GLY A 176 26.01 -16.85 -25.86
N GLN A 177 25.96 -17.93 -26.65
CA GLN A 177 24.83 -18.85 -26.70
C GLN A 177 25.19 -20.13 -25.94
N VAL A 178 24.36 -20.55 -25.00
CA VAL A 178 24.53 -21.80 -24.27
C VAL A 178 23.63 -22.85 -24.90
N TYR A 179 24.23 -23.86 -25.52
CA TYR A 179 23.53 -25.04 -26.01
C TYR A 179 23.62 -26.17 -24.98
N GLN A 180 22.47 -26.62 -24.52
CA GLN A 180 22.32 -27.69 -23.55
C GLN A 180 22.27 -29.04 -24.27
N ALA A 181 23.32 -29.85 -24.16
CA ALA A 181 23.34 -31.23 -24.66
C ALA A 181 23.65 -32.19 -23.50
N GLY A 182 22.80 -33.19 -23.31
CA GLY A 182 22.68 -33.99 -22.07
C GLY A 182 23.83 -34.94 -21.74
N ARG A 183 25.01 -34.43 -21.39
CA ARG A 183 26.08 -35.19 -20.70
C ARG A 183 26.83 -34.31 -19.69
N ASP A 184 27.52 -34.95 -18.75
CA ASP A 184 28.23 -34.29 -17.66
C ASP A 184 29.40 -33.42 -18.13
N GLN A 185 29.48 -32.21 -17.56
CA GLN A 185 30.55 -31.26 -17.81
C GLN A 185 31.49 -31.21 -16.61
N THR A 186 32.79 -31.39 -16.86
CA THR A 186 33.84 -31.12 -15.88
C THR A 186 34.42 -29.74 -16.17
N ILE A 187 34.31 -28.83 -15.20
CA ILE A 187 34.89 -27.49 -15.28
C ILE A 187 36.26 -27.56 -14.58
N ASN A 188 37.33 -27.30 -15.31
CA ASN A 188 38.68 -27.19 -14.74
C ASN A 188 39.03 -25.72 -14.59
N GLU A 189 39.06 -25.23 -13.36
CA GLU A 189 39.61 -23.92 -13.02
C GLU A 189 41.04 -24.11 -12.49
N ARG A 190 41.97 -23.21 -12.84
CA ARG A 190 43.34 -23.16 -12.30
C ARG A 190 43.38 -22.31 -11.04
#